data_AF-A0A2M6Y077-F1
#
_entry.id   AF-A0A2M6Y077-F1
#
_cell.length_a   1.000
_cell.length_b   1.000
_cell.length_c   1.000
_cell.angle_alpha   90.00
_cell.angle_beta   90.00
_cell.angle_gamma   90.00
#
_symmetry.space_group_name_H-M   'P 1'
#
loop_
_entity.id
_entity.type
_entity.pdbx_description
1 polymer ?
#
loop_
_entity_poly.entity_id
_entity_poly.type
_entity_poly.pdbx_seq_one_letter_code
_entity_poly.pdbx_strand_id
1 'polypeptide(L)'
;MNENFLKKMLLFFAAVAAFMLGFYYPAVLFCVMFATVLVFYNRFSGIMNGRFGKAWLAASIFIVAFFILRGASVLAAAPTGATGIGTIRNLDTPVVERFTSFLGIFILVAISYLMSVDRKHINWRPVVWGIVLQIVFGLIVLSDTVGIFFFNFVDSVVNVLLSFSEEGAAFVFGRLAYGPADPRGLNEGMFFFFSVLPTIIFFSSLMTVLYHLGVMQFVVGIIAKIMQKTMKTSGAETLSAAANIFVGQTEAPLVIKPFIKNMTTSELHAVMTGGFATVAGGVMAAYVLFLKDYIPNIAGHLVTASIMSAPASLAVSKIIYPQTEHSETAGDAEIKVEKPDSNVIEAAARGASEGMTLMLNVAAMLAAFVGLIAMINYGLEKFSDAASVIAGRNPYKMYLLTDDIANIKEGDIIKIEGANKTYVFTVKKNLDDSVIVKERLRVNFKESAYMVERDGKNVFLSTGLIGRKPLFFINLSIIFGIIFAPISWSMGVPWKESAVVGRLLGEKLILTEFIAYLNLSGILQNGYETLSGAVIHLSQRSAVIASYALCGFANFASIGIQIGGIGGIAPNKRSTLAKIGLRAMFAGAIAACMTGTIAGILM
;
A
#
# COMPACT_ATOMS: atom_id res chain seq x y z
N MET A 1 14.87 -31.69 39.87
CA MET A 1 14.10 -31.23 38.69
C MET A 1 12.67 -31.00 39.16
N ASN A 2 12.13 -29.78 39.04
CA ASN A 2 10.89 -29.37 39.70
C ASN A 2 9.67 -30.10 39.10
N GLU A 3 8.76 -30.62 39.92
CA GLU A 3 7.61 -31.43 39.48
C GLU A 3 6.68 -30.65 38.52
N ASN A 4 6.62 -29.32 38.71
CA ASN A 4 5.93 -28.38 37.83
C ASN A 4 6.57 -28.24 36.45
N PHE A 5 7.88 -28.49 36.33
CA PHE A 5 8.59 -28.49 35.05
C PHE A 5 8.23 -29.74 34.25
N LEU A 6 8.17 -30.91 34.90
CA LEU A 6 7.84 -32.18 34.25
C LEU A 6 6.40 -32.18 33.72
N LYS A 7 5.43 -31.68 34.51
CA LYS A 7 4.02 -31.55 34.08
C LYS A 7 3.84 -30.64 32.87
N LYS A 8 4.56 -29.51 32.82
CA LYS A 8 4.51 -28.58 31.68
C LYS A 8 5.20 -29.15 30.42
N MET A 9 6.26 -29.92 30.60
CA MET A 9 6.94 -30.64 29.52
C MET A 9 6.05 -31.75 28.93
N LEU A 10 5.33 -32.49 29.78
CA LEU A 10 4.34 -33.49 29.37
C LEU A 10 3.17 -32.89 28.60
N LEU A 11 2.65 -31.73 29.04
CA LEU A 11 1.62 -30.97 28.32
C LEU A 11 2.09 -30.53 26.92
N PHE A 12 3.36 -30.11 26.80
CA PHE A 12 3.97 -29.77 25.52
C PHE A 12 4.09 -31.00 24.59
N PHE A 13 4.59 -32.13 25.10
CA PHE A 13 4.68 -33.36 24.31
C PHE A 13 3.31 -33.93 23.93
N ALA A 14 2.29 -33.78 24.78
CA ALA A 14 0.91 -34.16 24.46
C ALA A 14 0.32 -33.28 23.34
N ALA A 15 0.62 -31.97 23.33
CA ALA A 15 0.21 -31.07 22.25
C ALA A 15 0.92 -31.39 20.91
N VAL A 16 2.21 -31.73 20.97
CA VAL A 16 2.98 -32.21 19.81
C VAL A 16 2.43 -33.55 19.29
N ALA A 17 2.06 -34.47 20.18
CA ALA A 17 1.45 -35.75 19.81
C ALA A 17 0.06 -35.56 19.17
N ALA A 18 -0.76 -34.62 19.67
CA ALA A 18 -2.04 -34.27 19.07
C ALA A 18 -1.89 -33.66 17.65
N PHE A 19 -0.82 -32.91 17.41
CA PHE A 19 -0.45 -32.40 16.08
C PHE A 19 0.00 -33.52 15.13
N MET A 20 0.76 -34.51 15.63
CA MET A 20 1.18 -35.68 14.85
C MET A 20 0.01 -36.61 14.45
N LEU A 21 -1.10 -36.56 15.19
CA LEU A 21 -2.29 -37.41 14.97
C LEU A 21 -3.31 -36.85 13.94
N GLY A 22 -2.98 -35.76 13.23
CA GLY A 22 -3.64 -35.45 11.95
C GLY A 22 -5.02 -34.79 12.02
N PHE A 23 -5.29 -33.96 13.04
CA PHE A 23 -6.48 -33.11 13.00
C PHE A 23 -6.29 -31.92 12.04
N TYR A 24 -7.24 -31.76 11.12
CA TYR A 24 -7.29 -30.89 9.93
C TYR A 24 -7.15 -29.35 10.15
N TYR A 25 -6.59 -28.88 11.27
CA TYR A 25 -6.36 -27.45 11.56
C TYR A 25 -4.88 -27.14 11.84
N PRO A 26 -3.97 -27.30 10.86
CA PRO A 26 -2.53 -27.20 11.10
C PRO A 26 -2.05 -25.78 11.40
N ALA A 27 -2.68 -24.73 10.89
CA ALA A 27 -2.18 -23.35 11.03
C ALA A 27 -2.37 -22.78 12.45
N VAL A 28 -3.53 -23.00 13.08
CA VAL A 28 -3.83 -22.46 14.42
C VAL A 28 -3.02 -23.20 15.48
N LEU A 29 -2.95 -24.54 15.39
CA LEU A 29 -2.11 -25.35 16.28
C LEU A 29 -0.62 -25.04 16.10
N PHE A 30 -0.16 -24.81 14.87
CA PHE A 30 1.21 -24.36 14.61
C PHE A 30 1.50 -22.99 15.21
N CYS A 31 0.62 -22.00 15.01
CA CYS A 31 0.79 -20.66 15.58
C CYS A 31 0.75 -20.67 17.11
N VAL A 32 -0.15 -21.44 17.71
CA VAL A 32 -0.25 -21.59 19.17
C VAL A 32 0.99 -22.33 19.72
N MET A 33 1.43 -23.41 19.08
CA MET A 33 2.63 -24.14 19.50
C MET A 33 3.90 -23.30 19.30
N PHE A 34 4.03 -22.60 18.18
CA PHE A 34 5.15 -21.72 17.90
C PHE A 34 5.19 -20.54 18.88
N ALA A 35 4.05 -19.90 19.15
CA ALA A 35 3.93 -18.88 20.18
C ALA A 35 4.27 -19.44 21.58
N THR A 36 3.85 -20.67 21.90
CA THR A 36 4.16 -21.32 23.18
C THR A 36 5.65 -21.64 23.31
N VAL A 37 6.28 -22.16 22.26
CA VAL A 37 7.73 -22.42 22.17
C VAL A 37 8.52 -21.13 22.31
N LEU A 38 8.08 -20.05 21.67
CA LEU A 38 8.72 -18.73 21.72
C LEU A 38 8.58 -18.05 23.08
N VAL A 39 7.38 -18.08 23.68
CA VAL A 39 7.14 -17.58 25.04
C VAL A 39 7.98 -18.35 26.05
N PHE A 40 8.09 -19.67 25.88
CA PHE A 40 8.94 -20.53 26.72
C PHE A 40 10.43 -20.19 26.57
N TYR A 41 10.92 -20.02 25.34
CA TYR A 41 12.31 -19.61 25.07
C TYR A 41 12.65 -18.26 25.69
N ASN A 42 11.77 -17.25 25.53
CA ASN A 42 12.00 -15.91 26.05
C ASN A 42 12.03 -15.89 27.59
N ARG A 43 11.11 -16.63 28.24
CA ARG A 43 10.99 -16.73 29.70
C ARG A 43 12.21 -17.43 30.35
N PHE A 44 12.87 -18.34 29.62
CA PHE A 44 13.99 -19.15 30.13
C PHE A 44 15.33 -18.87 29.44
N SER A 45 15.43 -17.79 28.67
CA SER A 45 16.63 -17.39 27.91
C SER A 45 17.89 -17.28 28.78
N GLY A 46 17.76 -16.83 30.04
CA GLY A 46 18.88 -16.78 30.99
C GLY A 46 19.45 -18.14 31.40
N ILE A 47 18.61 -19.19 31.44
CA ILE A 47 19.02 -20.58 31.74
C ILE A 47 19.46 -21.32 30.47
N MET A 48 18.95 -20.89 29.31
CA MET A 48 19.16 -21.49 27.99
C MET A 48 20.43 -21.01 27.26
N ASN A 49 21.24 -20.11 27.83
CA ASN A 49 22.49 -19.66 27.22
C ASN A 49 23.63 -20.72 27.20
N GLY A 50 23.41 -21.89 27.79
CA GLY A 50 24.34 -23.03 27.72
C GLY A 50 24.29 -23.81 26.40
N ARG A 51 25.18 -24.80 26.25
CA ARG A 51 25.24 -25.73 25.09
C ARG A 51 23.88 -26.36 24.75
N PHE A 52 23.06 -26.62 25.76
CA PHE A 52 21.74 -27.25 25.61
C PHE A 52 20.71 -26.34 24.94
N GLY A 53 20.65 -25.04 25.26
CA GLY A 53 19.70 -24.14 24.60
C GLY A 53 20.10 -23.78 23.17
N LYS A 54 21.41 -23.77 22.85
CA LYS A 54 21.89 -23.71 21.46
C LYS A 54 21.50 -24.96 20.66
N ALA A 55 21.62 -26.15 21.26
CA ALA A 55 21.19 -27.40 20.65
C ALA A 55 19.65 -27.47 20.50
N TRP A 56 18.90 -26.96 21.47
CA TRP A 56 17.44 -26.91 21.42
C TRP A 56 16.91 -25.92 20.38
N LEU A 57 17.55 -24.74 20.27
CA LEU A 57 17.25 -23.77 19.22
C LEU A 57 17.61 -24.34 17.84
N ALA A 58 18.76 -24.99 17.70
CA ALA A 58 19.16 -25.68 16.47
C ALA A 58 18.18 -26.80 16.11
N ALA A 59 17.74 -27.61 17.08
CA ALA A 59 16.73 -28.65 16.88
C ALA A 59 15.36 -28.07 16.51
N SER A 60 14.95 -26.95 17.12
CA SER A 60 13.69 -26.28 16.80
C SER A 60 13.72 -25.66 15.40
N ILE A 61 14.83 -25.01 15.02
CA ILE A 61 15.07 -24.51 13.66
C ILE A 61 15.12 -25.67 12.67
N PHE A 62 15.76 -26.79 13.02
CA PHE A 62 15.84 -27.98 12.18
C PHE A 62 14.48 -28.65 12.01
N ILE A 63 13.65 -28.72 13.05
CA ILE A 63 12.28 -29.24 12.98
C ILE A 63 11.43 -28.32 12.11
N VAL A 64 11.50 -27.00 12.30
CA VAL A 64 10.79 -26.03 11.45
C VAL A 64 11.26 -26.14 9.99
N ALA A 65 12.57 -26.17 9.74
CA ALA A 65 13.14 -26.35 8.40
C ALA A 65 12.74 -27.70 7.78
N PHE A 66 12.75 -28.78 8.56
CA PHE A 66 12.34 -30.12 8.13
C PHE A 66 10.86 -30.16 7.74
N PHE A 67 9.98 -29.51 8.50
CA PHE A 67 8.55 -29.44 8.16
C PHE A 67 8.23 -28.44 7.04
N ILE A 68 9.00 -27.36 6.88
CA ILE A 68 8.94 -26.50 5.67
C ILE A 68 9.33 -27.30 4.43
N LEU A 69 10.43 -28.06 4.50
CA LEU A 69 10.90 -28.92 3.41
C LEU A 69 9.94 -30.08 3.13
N ARG A 70 9.33 -30.67 4.16
CA ARG A 70 8.35 -31.75 4.00
C ARG A 70 6.98 -31.23 3.51
N GLY A 71 6.53 -30.07 3.98
CA GLY A 71 5.35 -29.39 3.46
C GLY A 71 5.49 -29.03 1.99
N ALA A 72 6.69 -28.57 1.58
CA ALA A 72 7.04 -28.38 0.18
C ALA A 72 6.96 -29.68 -0.64
N SER A 73 7.40 -30.82 -0.08
CA SER A 73 7.30 -32.13 -0.75
C SER A 73 5.87 -32.69 -0.86
N VAL A 74 4.98 -32.35 0.07
CA VAL A 74 3.57 -32.78 0.05
C VAL A 74 2.75 -31.93 -0.92
N LEU A 75 3.03 -30.62 -1.04
CA LEU A 75 2.44 -29.78 -2.09
C LEU A 75 2.94 -30.16 -3.49
N ALA A 76 4.19 -30.63 -3.62
CA ALA A 76 4.73 -31.12 -4.89
C ALA A 76 4.06 -32.42 -5.39
N ALA A 77 3.29 -33.12 -4.54
CA ALA A 77 2.60 -34.37 -4.87
C ALA A 77 1.09 -34.20 -5.16
N ALA A 78 0.56 -32.97 -5.11
CA ALA A 78 -0.83 -32.68 -5.49
C ALA A 78 -1.00 -32.74 -7.02
N PRO A 79 -2.17 -33.17 -7.55
CA PRO A 79 -2.38 -33.32 -8.98
C PRO A 79 -2.18 -31.97 -9.69
N THR A 80 -1.42 -32.00 -10.78
CA THR A 80 -1.09 -30.89 -11.68
C THR A 80 -2.32 -30.36 -12.42
N GLY A 81 -3.24 -29.73 -11.70
CA GLY A 81 -4.45 -29.11 -12.24
C GLY A 81 -4.65 -27.64 -11.83
N ALA A 82 -3.86 -27.14 -10.88
CA ALA A 82 -3.78 -25.72 -10.58
C ALA A 82 -2.44 -25.21 -11.13
N THR A 83 -2.48 -24.56 -12.28
CA THR A 83 -1.36 -23.72 -12.75
C THR A 83 -1.07 -22.71 -11.65
N GLY A 84 0.01 -22.93 -10.90
CA GLY A 84 0.42 -22.12 -9.75
C GLY A 84 0.89 -20.75 -10.20
N ILE A 85 -0.04 -19.83 -10.41
CA ILE A 85 0.23 -18.43 -10.70
C ILE A 85 0.43 -17.73 -9.35
N GLY A 86 1.67 -17.31 -9.10
CA GLY A 86 2.11 -16.75 -7.82
C GLY A 86 3.62 -16.88 -7.61
N THR A 87 4.28 -17.71 -8.43
CA THR A 87 5.74 -17.94 -8.47
C THR A 87 6.27 -18.32 -9.83
N ILE A 88 5.51 -18.05 -10.89
CA ILE A 88 6.06 -18.34 -12.21
C ILE A 88 7.11 -17.28 -12.49
N ARG A 89 8.37 -17.70 -12.47
CA ARG A 89 9.47 -17.19 -13.31
C ARG A 89 9.13 -17.08 -14.83
N ASN A 90 7.85 -17.03 -15.22
CA ASN A 90 7.33 -16.70 -16.54
C ASN A 90 6.36 -15.51 -16.42
N LEU A 91 6.90 -14.35 -16.06
CA LEU A 91 6.55 -13.17 -16.84
C LEU A 91 7.67 -13.09 -17.88
N ASP A 92 7.34 -13.19 -19.17
CA ASP A 92 8.28 -12.94 -20.27
C ASP A 92 8.86 -11.54 -20.09
N THR A 93 9.95 -11.46 -19.33
CA THR A 93 10.43 -10.20 -18.77
C THR A 93 11.48 -9.66 -19.71
N PRO A 94 11.22 -8.50 -20.34
CA PRO A 94 12.23 -7.90 -21.18
C PRO A 94 13.42 -7.56 -20.29
N VAL A 95 14.60 -8.09 -20.62
CA VAL A 95 15.87 -7.76 -19.95
C VAL A 95 16.05 -6.24 -19.85
N VAL A 96 15.53 -5.51 -20.84
CA VAL A 96 15.48 -4.05 -20.89
C VAL A 96 14.73 -3.42 -19.71
N GLU A 97 13.57 -3.96 -19.33
CA GLU A 97 12.77 -3.41 -18.23
C GLU A 97 13.42 -3.68 -16.87
N ARG A 98 13.98 -4.88 -16.66
CA ARG A 98 14.76 -5.20 -15.46
C ARG A 98 16.02 -4.34 -15.35
N PHE A 99 16.70 -4.11 -16.47
CA PHE A 99 17.84 -3.19 -16.52
C PHE A 99 17.42 -1.75 -16.24
N THR A 100 16.24 -1.35 -16.70
CA THR A 100 15.65 -0.03 -16.40
C THR A 100 15.37 0.10 -14.90
N SER A 101 14.79 -0.92 -14.26
CA SER A 101 14.64 -0.97 -12.80
C SER A 101 16.00 -0.88 -12.08
N PHE A 102 17.03 -1.60 -12.57
CA PHE A 102 18.37 -1.50 -12.00
C PHE A 102 18.92 -0.07 -12.06
N LEU A 103 18.79 0.61 -13.21
CA LEU A 103 19.14 2.02 -13.35
C LEU A 103 18.29 2.93 -12.45
N GLY A 104 17.02 2.54 -12.22
CA GLY A 104 16.09 3.19 -11.31
C GLY A 104 16.62 3.36 -9.90
N ILE A 105 17.34 2.37 -9.36
CA ILE A 105 17.96 2.49 -8.03
C ILE A 105 18.90 3.70 -8.00
N PHE A 106 19.74 3.87 -9.01
CA PHE A 106 20.67 5.00 -9.10
C PHE A 106 19.93 6.33 -9.28
N ILE A 107 18.84 6.35 -10.06
CA ILE A 107 18.00 7.54 -10.22
C ILE A 107 17.38 7.95 -8.89
N LEU A 108 16.81 7.00 -8.12
CA LEU A 108 16.21 7.28 -6.82
C LEU A 108 17.24 7.71 -5.77
N VAL A 109 18.44 7.11 -5.79
CA VAL A 109 19.58 7.56 -4.97
C VAL A 109 20.03 8.97 -5.37
N ALA A 110 20.08 9.27 -6.67
CA ALA A 110 20.42 10.60 -7.16
C ALA A 110 19.38 11.66 -6.75
N ILE A 111 18.09 11.35 -6.85
CA ILE A 111 17.00 12.23 -6.35
C ILE A 111 17.18 12.46 -4.85
N SER A 112 17.44 11.41 -4.08
CA SER A 112 17.70 11.50 -2.63
C SER A 112 18.91 12.39 -2.33
N TYR A 113 19.98 12.24 -3.11
CA TYR A 113 21.21 13.03 -2.98
C TYR A 113 20.98 14.51 -3.31
N LEU A 114 20.18 14.82 -4.33
CA LEU A 114 19.81 16.19 -4.68
C LEU A 114 19.02 16.86 -3.56
N MET A 115 18.17 16.11 -2.86
CA MET A 115 17.37 16.55 -1.71
C MET A 115 18.15 16.62 -0.38
N SER A 116 19.42 16.17 -0.37
CA SER A 116 20.22 16.09 0.85
C SER A 116 20.54 17.47 1.44
N VAL A 117 20.42 17.57 2.77
CA VAL A 117 20.78 18.78 3.52
C VAL A 117 22.30 19.00 3.53
N ASP A 118 23.07 17.92 3.60
CA ASP A 118 24.52 17.97 3.74
C ASP A 118 25.18 16.81 2.99
N ARG A 119 25.52 17.06 1.72
CA ARG A 119 26.08 16.05 0.82
C ARG A 119 27.46 15.55 1.23
N LYS A 120 28.19 16.28 2.10
CA LYS A 120 29.56 15.93 2.50
C LYS A 120 29.60 14.88 3.61
N HIS A 121 28.58 14.85 4.47
CA HIS A 121 28.52 13.97 5.64
C HIS A 121 27.66 12.72 5.41
N ILE A 122 27.31 12.41 4.15
CA ILE A 122 26.56 11.19 3.82
C ILE A 122 27.42 9.96 4.16
N ASN A 123 26.97 9.19 5.15
CA ASN A 123 27.53 7.88 5.43
C ASN A 123 26.91 6.86 4.46
N TRP A 124 27.71 6.40 3.49
CA TRP A 124 27.26 5.46 2.47
C TRP A 124 27.03 4.04 2.98
N ARG A 125 27.50 3.69 4.18
CA ARG A 125 27.31 2.34 4.73
C ARG A 125 25.82 1.98 4.94
N PRO A 126 25.00 2.78 5.66
CA PRO A 126 23.55 2.57 5.71
C PRO A 126 22.90 2.52 4.32
N VAL A 127 23.36 3.35 3.38
CA VAL A 127 22.77 3.42 2.03
C VAL A 127 22.96 2.09 1.29
N VAL A 128 24.21 1.63 1.19
CA VAL A 128 24.56 0.39 0.50
C VAL A 128 23.90 -0.81 1.20
N TRP A 129 24.00 -0.90 2.52
CA TRP A 129 23.38 -2.02 3.25
C TRP A 129 21.87 -1.99 3.18
N GLY A 130 21.22 -0.83 3.17
CA GLY A 130 19.78 -0.76 3.03
C GLY A 130 19.31 -1.28 1.67
N ILE A 131 20.04 -1.00 0.58
CA ILE A 131 19.77 -1.57 -0.75
C ILE A 131 20.07 -3.08 -0.77
N VAL A 132 21.22 -3.50 -0.23
CA VAL A 132 21.62 -4.91 -0.18
C VAL A 132 20.63 -5.75 0.62
N LEU A 133 20.17 -5.29 1.78
CA LEU A 133 19.20 -6.00 2.60
C LEU A 133 17.87 -6.19 1.86
N GLN A 134 17.40 -5.17 1.13
CA GLN A 134 16.21 -5.28 0.30
C GLN A 134 16.38 -6.30 -0.82
N ILE A 135 17.52 -6.26 -1.55
CA ILE A 135 17.80 -7.20 -2.63
C ILE A 135 17.92 -8.63 -2.10
N VAL A 136 18.64 -8.83 -0.99
CA VAL A 136 18.82 -10.16 -0.37
C VAL A 136 17.47 -10.71 0.09
N PHE A 137 16.67 -9.91 0.79
CA PHE A 137 15.35 -10.34 1.23
C PHE A 137 14.41 -10.60 0.05
N GLY A 138 14.39 -9.70 -0.93
CA GLY A 138 13.63 -9.85 -2.16
C GLY A 138 14.02 -11.11 -2.94
N LEU A 139 15.32 -11.42 -3.07
CA LEU A 139 15.79 -12.65 -3.73
C LEU A 139 15.34 -13.91 -3.01
N ILE A 140 15.32 -13.91 -1.67
CA ILE A 140 14.86 -15.04 -0.88
C ILE A 140 13.35 -15.24 -1.08
N VAL A 141 12.57 -14.16 -0.91
CA VAL A 141 11.11 -14.24 -0.89
C VAL A 141 10.48 -14.32 -2.28
N LEU A 142 11.10 -13.72 -3.30
CA LEU A 142 10.64 -13.81 -4.70
C LEU A 142 11.22 -15.02 -5.45
N SER A 143 11.98 -15.89 -4.78
CA SER A 143 12.45 -17.14 -5.40
C SER A 143 11.34 -18.17 -5.55
N ASP A 144 11.38 -18.99 -6.59
CA ASP A 144 10.32 -19.98 -6.86
C ASP A 144 10.12 -20.96 -5.68
N THR A 145 11.19 -21.45 -5.06
CA THR A 145 11.09 -22.47 -4.02
C THR A 145 10.62 -21.92 -2.68
N VAL A 146 11.26 -20.85 -2.20
CA VAL A 146 10.95 -20.26 -0.88
C VAL A 146 9.74 -19.33 -0.98
N GLY A 147 9.60 -18.65 -2.11
CA GLY A 147 8.51 -17.71 -2.36
C GLY A 147 7.15 -18.37 -2.40
N ILE A 148 6.95 -19.51 -3.09
CA ILE A 148 5.65 -20.21 -3.09
C ILE A 148 5.19 -20.43 -1.66
N PHE A 149 6.10 -21.01 -0.86
CA PHE A 149 5.80 -21.33 0.52
C PHE A 149 5.50 -20.07 1.34
N PHE A 150 6.33 -19.04 1.24
CA PHE A 150 6.15 -17.79 1.97
C PHE A 150 4.85 -17.08 1.58
N PHE A 151 4.63 -16.86 0.28
CA PHE A 151 3.45 -16.17 -0.26
C PHE A 151 2.17 -16.90 0.12
N ASN A 152 2.10 -18.22 -0.12
CA ASN A 152 0.91 -19.01 0.22
C ASN A 152 0.66 -19.03 1.73
N PHE A 153 1.72 -19.10 2.55
CA PHE A 153 1.60 -19.05 4.01
C PHE A 153 1.03 -17.70 4.47
N VAL A 154 1.62 -16.59 4.03
CA VAL A 154 1.17 -15.25 4.41
C VAL A 154 -0.25 -15.01 3.92
N ASP A 155 -0.57 -15.35 2.68
CA ASP A 155 -1.89 -15.17 2.10
C ASP A 155 -2.95 -15.98 2.85
N SER A 156 -2.66 -17.24 3.16
CA SER A 156 -3.54 -18.08 3.98
C SER A 156 -3.79 -17.48 5.37
N VAL A 157 -2.74 -17.01 6.05
CA VAL A 157 -2.86 -16.41 7.38
C VAL A 157 -3.68 -15.12 7.32
N VAL A 158 -3.39 -14.23 6.37
CA VAL A 158 -4.09 -12.95 6.23
C VAL A 158 -5.56 -13.16 5.89
N ASN A 159 -5.89 -14.06 4.95
CA ASN A 159 -7.28 -14.36 4.59
C ASN A 159 -8.07 -14.97 5.76
N VAL A 160 -7.45 -15.84 6.57
CA VAL A 160 -8.08 -16.35 7.80
C VAL A 160 -8.32 -15.23 8.81
N LEU A 161 -7.35 -14.33 9.01
CA LEU A 161 -7.53 -13.18 9.92
C LEU A 161 -8.61 -12.22 9.41
N LEU A 162 -8.70 -12.00 8.10
CA LEU A 162 -9.77 -11.21 7.48
C LEU A 162 -11.14 -11.81 7.77
N SER A 163 -11.30 -13.14 7.69
CA SER A 163 -12.58 -13.80 8.00
C SER A 163 -13.05 -13.56 9.43
N PHE A 164 -12.14 -13.50 10.41
CA PHE A 164 -12.50 -13.15 11.79
C PHE A 164 -12.94 -11.69 11.93
N SER A 165 -12.32 -10.79 11.17
CA SER A 165 -12.74 -9.40 11.13
C SER A 165 -14.12 -9.23 10.48
N GLU A 166 -14.44 -10.02 9.45
CA GLU A 166 -15.73 -10.01 8.79
C GLU A 166 -16.84 -10.46 9.76
N GLU A 167 -16.62 -11.49 10.57
CA GLU A 167 -17.54 -11.91 11.64
C GLU A 167 -17.81 -10.77 12.64
N GLY A 168 -16.75 -10.07 13.06
CA GLY A 168 -16.87 -8.91 13.96
C GLY A 168 -17.67 -7.76 13.34
N ALA A 169 -17.42 -7.46 12.06
CA ALA A 169 -18.15 -6.43 11.33
C ALA A 169 -19.63 -6.82 11.13
N ALA A 170 -19.90 -8.08 10.75
CA ALA A 170 -21.24 -8.61 10.58
C ALA A 170 -22.05 -8.61 11.87
N PHE A 171 -21.41 -8.88 13.02
CA PHE A 171 -22.07 -8.77 14.33
C PHE A 171 -22.51 -7.33 14.64
N VAL A 172 -21.63 -6.34 14.42
CA VAL A 172 -21.89 -4.93 14.78
C VAL A 172 -22.83 -4.24 13.78
N PHE A 173 -22.63 -4.46 12.48
CA PHE A 173 -23.31 -3.74 11.40
C PHE A 173 -24.39 -4.57 10.69
N GLY A 174 -24.56 -5.83 11.06
CA GLY A 174 -25.57 -6.72 10.50
C GLY A 174 -25.39 -6.89 8.98
N ARG A 175 -26.48 -6.71 8.23
CA ARG A 175 -26.49 -6.88 6.77
C ARG A 175 -25.64 -5.86 6.02
N LEU A 176 -25.29 -4.74 6.65
CA LEU A 176 -24.49 -3.68 5.99
C LEU A 176 -23.03 -4.09 5.79
N ALA A 177 -22.54 -5.07 6.55
CA ALA A 177 -21.18 -5.59 6.42
C ALA A 177 -20.98 -6.57 5.25
N TYR A 178 -22.04 -6.92 4.50
CA TYR A 178 -21.93 -7.81 3.34
C TYR A 178 -21.84 -7.00 2.04
N GLY A 179 -21.02 -7.48 1.10
CA GLY A 179 -20.68 -6.76 -0.13
C GLY A 179 -21.67 -6.92 -1.28
N PRO A 180 -21.44 -6.19 -2.39
CA PRO A 180 -22.32 -6.12 -3.55
C PRO A 180 -22.50 -7.46 -4.32
N ALA A 181 -21.75 -8.51 -3.97
CA ALA A 181 -21.90 -9.86 -4.51
C ALA A 181 -22.96 -10.72 -3.80
N ASP A 182 -23.57 -10.23 -2.71
CA ASP A 182 -24.80 -10.81 -2.17
C ASP A 182 -25.97 -10.48 -3.13
N PRO A 183 -26.81 -11.46 -3.53
CA PRO A 183 -28.05 -11.21 -4.29
C PRO A 183 -29.00 -10.17 -3.65
N ARG A 184 -28.71 -9.73 -2.41
CA ARG A 184 -29.43 -8.70 -1.64
C ARG A 184 -28.64 -7.37 -1.51
N GLY A 185 -27.48 -7.24 -2.15
CA GLY A 185 -26.44 -6.23 -1.89
C GLY A 185 -26.78 -4.78 -2.30
N LEU A 186 -26.20 -3.83 -1.57
CA LEU A 186 -26.30 -2.37 -1.74
C LEU A 186 -24.95 -1.75 -2.19
N ASN A 187 -24.99 -0.47 -2.63
CA ASN A 187 -23.91 0.37 -3.19
C ASN A 187 -22.47 0.17 -2.65
N GLU A 188 -21.48 0.31 -3.54
CA GLU A 188 -20.01 0.19 -3.29
C GLU A 188 -19.50 0.98 -2.06
N GLY A 189 -20.03 2.17 -1.81
CA GLY A 189 -19.60 3.02 -0.68
C GLY A 189 -19.97 2.47 0.71
N MET A 190 -21.05 1.70 0.82
CA MET A 190 -21.45 1.10 2.11
C MET A 190 -20.62 -0.12 2.46
N PHE A 191 -20.34 -0.99 1.49
CA PHE A 191 -19.42 -2.11 1.67
C PHE A 191 -18.05 -1.62 2.16
N PHE A 192 -17.57 -0.52 1.58
CA PHE A 192 -16.30 0.06 2.01
C PHE A 192 -16.30 0.46 3.51
N PHE A 193 -17.31 1.22 3.96
CA PHE A 193 -17.34 1.69 5.35
C PHE A 193 -17.65 0.60 6.38
N PHE A 194 -18.53 -0.35 6.04
CA PHE A 194 -19.03 -1.35 7.00
C PHE A 194 -18.30 -2.69 6.96
N SER A 195 -17.49 -2.96 5.92
CA SER A 195 -16.75 -4.23 5.79
C SER A 195 -15.24 -4.03 5.81
N VAL A 196 -14.74 -3.03 5.09
CA VAL A 196 -13.30 -2.82 4.92
C VAL A 196 -12.71 -2.02 6.08
N LEU A 197 -13.34 -0.92 6.48
CA LEU A 197 -12.82 -0.07 7.56
C LEU A 197 -12.78 -0.77 8.95
N PRO A 198 -13.74 -1.62 9.35
CA PRO A 198 -13.68 -2.33 10.63
C PRO A 198 -12.48 -3.28 10.77
N THR A 199 -11.83 -3.70 9.66
CA THR A 199 -10.60 -4.49 9.75
C THR A 199 -9.48 -3.75 10.47
N ILE A 200 -9.46 -2.42 10.39
CA ILE A 200 -8.51 -1.56 11.11
C ILE A 200 -8.67 -1.75 12.62
N ILE A 201 -9.92 -1.82 13.12
CA ILE A 201 -10.21 -2.02 14.54
C ILE A 201 -9.71 -3.38 15.02
N PHE A 202 -10.05 -4.44 14.27
CA PHE A 202 -9.65 -5.81 14.60
C PHE A 202 -8.14 -5.97 14.65
N PHE A 203 -7.43 -5.56 13.59
CA PHE A 203 -5.99 -5.68 13.53
C PHE A 203 -5.28 -4.79 14.56
N SER A 204 -5.78 -3.59 14.85
CA SER A 204 -5.21 -2.73 15.91
C SER A 204 -5.32 -3.37 17.29
N SER A 205 -6.46 -4.01 17.60
CA SER A 205 -6.65 -4.80 18.82
C SER A 205 -5.68 -6.00 18.86
N LEU A 206 -5.60 -6.77 17.77
CA LEU A 206 -4.71 -7.93 17.65
C LEU A 206 -3.24 -7.54 17.84
N MET A 207 -2.78 -6.49 17.15
CA MET A 207 -1.40 -6.03 17.25
C MET A 207 -1.06 -5.60 18.68
N THR A 208 -1.95 -4.85 19.33
CA THR A 208 -1.75 -4.42 20.72
C THR A 208 -1.65 -5.61 21.69
N VAL A 209 -2.46 -6.66 21.48
CA VAL A 209 -2.34 -7.93 22.23
C VAL A 209 -0.97 -8.58 21.99
N LEU A 210 -0.52 -8.67 20.74
CA LEU A 210 0.78 -9.28 20.41
C LEU A 210 1.97 -8.49 21.01
N TYR A 211 1.85 -7.17 21.14
CA TYR A 211 2.80 -6.34 21.88
C TYR A 211 2.73 -6.62 23.38
N HIS A 212 1.55 -6.69 23.99
CA HIS A 212 1.44 -6.98 25.42
C HIS A 212 2.08 -8.35 25.78
N LEU A 213 1.85 -9.35 24.92
CA LEU A 213 2.39 -10.71 25.07
C LEU A 213 3.90 -10.83 24.81
N GLY A 214 4.54 -9.85 24.17
CA GLY A 214 5.98 -9.89 23.88
C GLY A 214 6.34 -10.49 22.51
N VAL A 215 5.35 -10.86 21.69
CA VAL A 215 5.58 -11.51 20.38
C VAL A 215 6.17 -10.50 19.40
N MET A 216 5.60 -9.30 19.34
CA MET A 216 6.08 -8.26 18.43
C MET A 216 7.47 -7.78 18.80
N GLN A 217 7.78 -7.64 20.09
CA GLN A 217 9.11 -7.25 20.57
C GLN A 217 10.18 -8.27 20.17
N PHE A 218 9.84 -9.56 20.17
CA PHE A 218 10.75 -10.61 19.71
C PHE A 218 11.02 -10.48 18.20
N VAL A 219 9.97 -10.41 17.38
CA VAL A 219 10.08 -10.32 15.92
C VAL A 219 10.80 -9.04 15.50
N VAL A 220 10.32 -7.89 15.98
CA VAL A 220 10.91 -6.57 15.71
C VAL A 220 12.35 -6.49 16.22
N GLY A 221 12.64 -7.06 17.39
CA GLY A 221 13.98 -7.08 17.96
C GLY A 221 14.99 -7.87 17.11
N ILE A 222 14.59 -8.97 16.48
CA ILE A 222 15.45 -9.73 15.56
C ILE A 222 15.77 -8.89 14.32
N ILE A 223 14.74 -8.32 13.69
CA ILE A 223 14.90 -7.51 12.48
C ILE A 223 15.77 -6.29 12.78
N ALA A 224 15.49 -5.58 13.87
CA ALA A 224 16.26 -4.43 14.31
C ALA A 224 17.73 -4.78 14.55
N LYS A 225 18.03 -5.91 15.19
CA LYS A 225 19.42 -6.36 15.41
C LYS A 225 20.17 -6.62 14.10
N ILE A 226 19.52 -7.27 13.13
CA ILE A 226 20.11 -7.53 11.80
C ILE A 226 20.43 -6.19 11.11
N MET A 227 19.46 -5.29 11.07
CA MET A 227 19.62 -3.96 10.46
C MET A 227 20.68 -3.13 11.19
N GLN A 228 20.67 -3.09 12.51
CA GLN A 228 21.61 -2.29 13.31
C GLN A 228 23.05 -2.79 13.13
N LYS A 229 23.25 -4.11 13.14
CA LYS A 229 24.58 -4.72 12.97
C LYS A 229 25.16 -4.47 11.57
N THR A 230 24.32 -4.48 10.55
CA THR A 230 24.73 -4.27 9.16
C THR A 230 24.91 -2.77 8.86
N MET A 231 23.84 -1.99 9.01
CA MET A 231 23.75 -0.58 8.65
C MET A 231 24.51 0.35 9.61
N LYS A 232 24.73 -0.05 10.86
CA LYS A 232 25.33 0.78 11.93
C LYS A 232 24.59 2.11 12.18
N THR A 233 23.28 2.10 12.00
CA THR A 233 22.36 3.15 12.45
C THR A 233 22.15 3.10 13.96
N SER A 234 21.56 4.14 14.55
CA SER A 234 21.31 4.15 16.01
C SER A 234 20.27 3.12 16.41
N GLY A 235 20.31 2.66 17.66
CA GLY A 235 19.39 1.63 18.15
C GLY A 235 17.93 2.05 18.06
N ALA A 236 17.62 3.30 18.45
CA ALA A 236 16.26 3.80 18.46
C ALA A 236 15.67 3.94 17.04
N GLU A 237 16.38 4.58 16.11
CA GLU A 237 15.86 4.74 14.75
C GLU A 237 15.70 3.40 14.03
N THR A 238 16.59 2.44 14.31
CA THR A 238 16.54 1.11 13.72
C THR A 238 15.38 0.29 14.29
N LEU A 239 15.17 0.35 15.61
CA LEU A 239 14.04 -0.32 16.24
C LEU A 239 12.71 0.25 15.75
N SER A 240 12.62 1.58 15.61
CA SER A 240 11.42 2.22 15.06
C SER A 240 11.17 1.83 13.61
N ALA A 241 12.21 1.81 12.76
CA ALA A 241 12.09 1.36 11.37
C ALA A 241 11.64 -0.12 11.28
N ALA A 242 12.17 -1.00 12.15
CA ALA A 242 11.75 -2.40 12.20
C ALA A 242 10.32 -2.57 12.75
N ALA A 243 9.89 -1.74 13.71
CA ALA A 243 8.52 -1.77 14.23
C ALA A 243 7.50 -1.34 13.17
N ASN A 244 7.84 -0.32 12.38
CA ASN A 244 7.03 0.21 11.28
C ASN A 244 6.66 -0.83 10.20
N ILE A 245 7.33 -2.00 10.15
CA ILE A 245 6.93 -3.13 9.29
C ILE A 245 5.51 -3.62 9.63
N PHE A 246 5.14 -3.55 10.90
CA PHE A 246 3.92 -4.17 11.42
C PHE A 246 2.93 -3.17 12.00
N VAL A 247 3.43 -2.09 12.60
CA VAL A 247 2.62 -1.04 13.24
C VAL A 247 2.67 0.27 12.48
N GLY A 248 1.69 1.14 12.75
CA GLY A 248 1.57 2.41 12.04
C GLY A 248 2.60 3.47 12.47
N GLN A 249 2.66 4.53 11.67
CA GLN A 249 3.57 5.67 11.85
C GLN A 249 3.46 6.41 13.19
N THR A 250 2.35 6.25 13.92
CA THR A 250 2.13 6.82 15.27
C THR A 250 2.42 5.83 16.40
N GLU A 251 2.40 4.54 16.10
CA GLU A 251 2.60 3.46 17.06
C GLU A 251 4.06 3.03 17.15
N ALA A 252 4.76 2.95 16.00
CA ALA A 252 6.17 2.59 15.97
C ALA A 252 7.05 3.51 16.85
N PRO A 253 6.83 4.83 16.95
CA PRO A 253 7.58 5.68 17.88
C PRO A 253 7.36 5.32 19.36
N LEU A 254 6.25 4.70 19.74
CA LEU A 254 5.99 4.33 21.15
C LEU A 254 7.01 3.32 21.68
N VAL A 255 7.55 2.45 20.82
CA VAL A 255 8.56 1.46 21.22
C VAL A 255 9.90 2.09 21.61
N ILE A 256 10.13 3.34 21.19
CA ILE A 256 11.33 4.14 21.48
C ILE A 256 11.00 5.42 22.26
N LYS A 257 9.80 5.50 22.84
CA LYS A 257 9.30 6.66 23.58
C LYS A 257 10.31 7.32 24.52
N PRO A 258 11.11 6.58 25.33
CA PRO A 258 12.09 7.19 26.23
C PRO A 258 13.18 8.01 25.52
N PHE A 259 13.49 7.68 24.27
CA PHE A 259 14.62 8.25 23.53
C PHE A 259 14.24 9.45 22.66
N ILE A 260 12.97 9.57 22.24
CA ILE A 260 12.52 10.60 21.28
C ILE A 260 12.89 12.02 21.73
N LYS A 261 12.83 12.29 23.04
CA LYS A 261 13.15 13.60 23.61
C LYS A 261 14.59 14.04 23.32
N ASN A 262 15.53 13.10 23.24
CA ASN A 262 16.96 13.37 23.08
C ASN A 262 17.49 13.00 21.68
N MET A 263 16.65 12.43 20.81
CA MET A 263 17.06 12.09 19.44
C MET A 263 17.55 13.33 18.67
N THR A 264 18.61 13.11 17.91
CA THR A 264 19.15 14.06 16.95
C THR A 264 18.17 14.30 15.80
N THR A 265 18.37 15.37 15.02
CA THR A 265 17.44 15.68 13.91
C THR A 265 17.46 14.61 12.81
N SER A 266 18.61 13.99 12.55
CA SER A 266 18.73 12.88 11.57
C SER A 266 17.99 11.63 12.04
N GLU A 267 18.06 11.31 13.33
CA GLU A 267 17.30 10.18 13.90
C GLU A 267 15.79 10.43 13.86
N LEU A 268 15.33 11.64 14.18
CA LEU A 268 13.92 12.00 14.04
C LEU A 268 13.46 11.94 12.58
N HIS A 269 14.30 12.40 11.64
CA HIS A 269 14.02 12.27 10.22
C HIS A 269 13.89 10.79 9.81
N ALA A 270 14.74 9.90 10.32
CA ALA A 270 14.66 8.47 10.06
C ALA A 270 13.40 7.82 10.65
N VAL A 271 13.00 8.17 11.87
CA VAL A 271 11.74 7.70 12.48
C VAL A 271 10.54 8.13 11.62
N MET A 272 10.50 9.40 11.21
CA MET A 272 9.42 9.91 10.37
C MET A 272 9.40 9.25 8.99
N THR A 273 10.57 9.13 8.35
CA THR A 273 10.73 8.49 7.04
C THR A 273 10.29 7.03 7.09
N GLY A 274 10.66 6.30 8.14
CA GLY A 274 10.22 4.92 8.39
C GLY A 274 8.70 4.81 8.44
N GLY A 275 8.04 5.70 9.17
CA GLY A 275 6.57 5.73 9.25
C GLY A 275 5.89 6.04 7.92
N PHE A 276 6.49 6.88 7.07
CA PHE A 276 5.95 7.19 5.74
C PHE A 276 6.23 6.09 4.70
N ALA A 277 7.31 5.33 4.86
CA ALA A 277 7.74 4.31 3.91
C ALA A 277 6.96 3.00 4.05
N THR A 278 6.28 2.77 5.18
CA THR A 278 5.57 1.52 5.49
C THR A 278 4.08 1.75 5.71
N VAL A 279 3.33 0.64 5.81
CA VAL A 279 1.92 0.63 6.17
C VAL A 279 1.70 -0.21 7.42
N ALA A 280 0.69 0.14 8.21
CA ALA A 280 0.26 -0.66 9.35
C ALA A 280 -0.45 -1.93 8.88
N GLY A 281 -0.29 -3.04 9.62
CA GLY A 281 -0.96 -4.30 9.30
C GLY A 281 -2.48 -4.18 9.16
N GLY A 282 -3.12 -3.32 9.96
CA GLY A 282 -4.59 -3.15 9.91
C GLY A 282 -5.12 -2.49 8.64
N VAL A 283 -4.37 -1.58 8.03
CA VAL A 283 -4.77 -0.95 6.76
C VAL A 283 -4.30 -1.79 5.56
N MET A 284 -3.21 -2.56 5.72
CA MET A 284 -2.77 -3.54 4.72
C MET A 284 -3.86 -4.56 4.37
N ALA A 285 -4.61 -5.01 5.37
CA ALA A 285 -5.76 -5.90 5.21
C ALA A 285 -6.80 -5.37 4.18
N ALA A 286 -7.08 -4.07 4.21
CA ALA A 286 -7.96 -3.42 3.23
C ALA A 286 -7.38 -3.46 1.81
N TYR A 287 -6.07 -3.27 1.67
CA TYR A 287 -5.39 -3.32 0.37
C TYR A 287 -5.38 -4.73 -0.22
N VAL A 288 -5.26 -5.75 0.62
CA VAL A 288 -5.44 -7.15 0.21
C VAL A 288 -6.85 -7.35 -0.31
N LEU A 289 -7.89 -6.89 0.40
CA LEU A 289 -9.28 -7.01 -0.05
C LEU A 289 -9.52 -6.35 -1.42
N PHE A 290 -8.87 -5.23 -1.72
CA PHE A 290 -9.02 -4.55 -3.01
C PHE A 290 -8.36 -5.27 -4.19
N LEU A 291 -7.31 -6.05 -3.92
CA LEU A 291 -6.43 -6.57 -4.96
C LEU A 291 -6.41 -8.10 -5.07
N LYS A 292 -6.95 -8.83 -4.09
CA LYS A 292 -6.90 -10.31 -4.04
C LYS A 292 -7.48 -11.00 -5.27
N ASP A 293 -8.45 -10.38 -5.93
CA ASP A 293 -9.12 -10.93 -7.12
C ASP A 293 -8.34 -10.64 -8.42
N TYR A 294 -7.33 -9.77 -8.37
CA TYR A 294 -6.57 -9.32 -9.55
C TYR A 294 -5.09 -9.70 -9.47
N ILE A 295 -4.49 -9.67 -8.29
CA ILE A 295 -3.09 -9.99 -8.04
C ILE A 295 -3.01 -11.22 -7.13
N PRO A 296 -2.47 -12.35 -7.62
CA PRO A 296 -2.35 -13.55 -6.82
C PRO A 296 -1.36 -13.31 -5.68
N ASN A 297 -1.67 -13.87 -4.50
CA ASN A 297 -0.83 -13.75 -3.30
C ASN A 297 -0.46 -12.31 -2.92
N ILE A 298 -1.34 -11.34 -3.20
CA ILE A 298 -1.07 -9.93 -2.93
C ILE A 298 -0.72 -9.66 -1.46
N ALA A 299 -1.27 -10.43 -0.51
CA ALA A 299 -0.93 -10.26 0.90
C ALA A 299 0.56 -10.47 1.15
N GLY A 300 1.15 -11.53 0.57
CA GLY A 300 2.58 -11.75 0.70
C GLY A 300 3.40 -10.68 -0.02
N HIS A 301 2.92 -10.12 -1.14
CA HIS A 301 3.59 -9.00 -1.81
C HIS A 301 3.62 -7.74 -0.94
N LEU A 302 2.49 -7.40 -0.30
CA LEU A 302 2.40 -6.25 0.60
C LEU A 302 3.24 -6.42 1.87
N VAL A 303 3.27 -7.62 2.46
CA VAL A 303 4.15 -7.94 3.59
C VAL A 303 5.62 -7.84 3.17
N THR A 304 5.96 -8.35 1.97
CA THR A 304 7.32 -8.25 1.41
C THR A 304 7.72 -6.79 1.23
N ALA A 305 6.83 -5.96 0.66
CA ALA A 305 7.06 -4.53 0.49
C ALA A 305 7.29 -3.84 1.85
N SER A 306 6.47 -4.10 2.87
CA SER A 306 6.66 -3.53 4.22
C SER A 306 8.00 -3.90 4.85
N ILE A 307 8.43 -5.16 4.73
CA ILE A 307 9.72 -5.61 5.26
C ILE A 307 10.89 -4.93 4.53
N MET A 308 10.81 -4.81 3.20
CA MET A 308 11.83 -4.12 2.38
C MET A 308 11.88 -2.61 2.67
N SER A 309 10.73 -1.99 2.96
CA SER A 309 10.64 -0.55 3.22
C SER A 309 11.39 -0.13 4.49
N ALA A 310 11.57 -1.01 5.48
CA ALA A 310 12.33 -0.69 6.69
C ALA A 310 13.80 -0.34 6.40
N PRO A 311 14.63 -1.19 5.78
CA PRO A 311 15.98 -0.82 5.36
C PRO A 311 16.02 0.26 4.26
N ALA A 312 15.02 0.32 3.37
CA ALA A 312 14.91 1.37 2.36
C ALA A 312 14.77 2.76 3.00
N SER A 313 13.89 2.88 3.99
CA SER A 313 13.61 4.14 4.69
C SER A 313 14.84 4.68 5.40
N LEU A 314 15.62 3.81 6.06
CA LEU A 314 16.89 4.19 6.68
C LEU A 314 17.93 4.60 5.63
N ALA A 315 18.05 3.88 4.51
CA ALA A 315 18.97 4.25 3.44
C ALA A 315 18.65 5.64 2.88
N VAL A 316 17.40 5.88 2.48
CA VAL A 316 16.97 7.16 1.90
C VAL A 316 17.04 8.29 2.92
N SER A 317 16.60 8.06 4.17
CA SER A 317 16.69 9.04 5.25
C SER A 317 18.13 9.48 5.50
N LYS A 318 19.09 8.54 5.52
CA LYS A 318 20.50 8.86 5.78
C LYS A 318 21.23 9.51 4.61
N ILE A 319 20.66 9.49 3.40
CA ILE A 319 21.08 10.37 2.30
C ILE A 319 20.51 11.77 2.51
N ILE A 320 19.19 11.88 2.70
CA ILE A 320 18.49 13.17 2.71
C ILE A 320 18.86 14.00 3.95
N TYR A 321 18.97 13.35 5.11
CA TYR A 321 19.32 13.98 6.37
C TYR A 321 20.43 13.17 7.08
N PRO A 322 21.70 13.37 6.69
CA PRO A 322 22.82 12.61 7.27
C PRO A 322 23.04 12.87 8.76
N GLN A 323 23.63 11.89 9.43
CA GLN A 323 23.94 11.97 10.86
C GLN A 323 25.22 12.80 11.08
N THR A 324 25.08 13.99 11.63
CA THR A 324 26.21 14.88 11.98
C THR A 324 26.44 14.97 13.49
N GLU A 325 25.38 14.81 14.29
CA GLU A 325 25.41 14.85 15.75
C GLU A 325 25.66 13.45 16.34
N HIS A 326 26.23 13.39 17.54
CA HIS A 326 26.39 12.13 18.26
C HIS A 326 25.03 11.65 18.80
N SER A 327 24.68 10.37 18.56
CA SER A 327 23.45 9.76 19.07
C SER A 327 23.67 9.14 20.44
N GLU A 328 22.78 9.42 21.40
CA GLU A 328 22.76 8.77 22.72
C GLU A 328 22.40 7.27 22.64
N THR A 329 21.80 6.82 21.53
CA THR A 329 21.41 5.42 21.31
C THR A 329 22.34 4.70 20.34
N ALA A 330 23.51 5.29 20.05
CA ALA A 330 24.55 4.63 19.27
C ALA A 330 25.12 3.43 20.04
N GLY A 331 25.15 2.25 19.42
CA GLY A 331 25.65 1.01 20.04
C GLY A 331 24.56 0.08 20.59
N ASP A 332 24.97 -0.92 21.40
CA ASP A 332 24.12 -1.98 21.98
C ASP A 332 23.30 -1.51 23.20
N ALA A 333 22.69 -0.32 23.13
CA ALA A 333 21.81 0.14 24.20
C ALA A 333 20.57 -0.78 24.30
N GLU A 334 20.37 -1.43 25.45
CA GLU A 334 19.19 -2.27 25.69
C GLU A 334 17.91 -1.42 25.68
N ILE A 335 17.07 -1.60 24.65
CA ILE A 335 15.77 -0.93 24.56
C ILE A 335 14.75 -1.75 25.35
N LYS A 336 14.44 -1.32 26.58
CA LYS A 336 13.33 -1.85 27.36
C LYS A 336 12.03 -1.22 26.88
N VAL A 337 11.19 -2.01 26.22
CA VAL A 337 9.85 -1.60 25.77
C VAL A 337 8.91 -1.56 26.98
N GLU A 338 8.31 -0.41 27.26
CA GLU A 338 7.30 -0.27 28.31
C GLU A 338 6.05 -1.12 27.98
N LYS A 339 5.47 -1.76 28.99
CA LYS A 339 4.18 -2.44 28.90
C LYS A 339 3.12 -1.55 29.54
N PRO A 340 2.34 -0.80 28.76
CA PRO A 340 1.36 0.14 29.32
C PRO A 340 0.14 -0.56 29.92
N ASP A 341 -0.24 -1.75 29.43
CA ASP A 341 -1.44 -2.46 29.87
C ASP A 341 -1.16 -3.42 31.03
N SER A 342 -2.11 -3.52 31.96
CA SER A 342 -2.03 -4.42 33.11
C SER A 342 -2.32 -5.88 32.72
N ASN A 343 -3.16 -6.10 31.70
CA ASN A 343 -3.52 -7.44 31.22
C ASN A 343 -3.89 -7.45 29.72
N VAL A 344 -4.05 -8.66 29.17
CA VAL A 344 -4.33 -8.88 27.74
C VAL A 344 -5.68 -8.30 27.29
N ILE A 345 -6.70 -8.33 28.16
CA ILE A 345 -8.04 -7.80 27.82
C ILE A 345 -7.98 -6.28 27.73
N GLU A 346 -7.29 -5.63 28.67
CA GLU A 346 -7.03 -4.19 28.63
C GLU A 346 -6.27 -3.80 27.35
N ALA A 347 -5.23 -4.56 26.98
CA ALA A 347 -4.50 -4.37 25.74
C ALA A 347 -5.41 -4.48 24.51
N ALA A 348 -6.29 -5.49 24.46
CA ALA A 348 -7.24 -5.66 23.37
C ALA A 348 -8.24 -4.49 23.26
N ALA A 349 -8.78 -4.03 24.39
CA ALA A 349 -9.74 -2.93 24.45
C ALA A 349 -9.11 -1.58 24.07
N ARG A 350 -7.88 -1.32 24.54
CA ARG A 350 -7.11 -0.13 24.13
C ARG A 350 -6.82 -0.15 22.63
N GLY A 351 -6.32 -1.27 22.12
CA GLY A 351 -6.04 -1.42 20.69
C GLY A 351 -7.28 -1.26 19.81
N ALA A 352 -8.45 -1.74 20.26
CA ALA A 352 -9.72 -1.51 19.55
C ALA A 352 -10.12 -0.02 19.54
N SER A 353 -9.92 0.70 20.65
CA SER A 353 -10.23 2.14 20.74
C SER A 353 -9.30 3.00 19.87
N GLU A 354 -8.00 2.66 19.87
CA GLU A 354 -7.01 3.26 18.96
C GLU A 354 -7.38 2.99 17.49
N GLY A 355 -7.75 1.74 17.19
CA GLY A 355 -8.20 1.32 15.87
C GLY A 355 -9.47 2.03 15.40
N MET A 356 -10.44 2.26 16.28
CA MET A 356 -11.65 3.03 15.98
C MET A 356 -11.32 4.49 15.63
N THR A 357 -10.41 5.11 16.39
CA THR A 357 -9.95 6.48 16.10
C THR A 357 -9.28 6.54 14.73
N LEU A 358 -8.41 5.56 14.42
CA LEU A 358 -7.78 5.45 13.11
C LEU A 358 -8.81 5.25 11.99
N MET A 359 -9.80 4.37 12.19
CA MET A 359 -10.88 4.10 11.26
C MET A 359 -11.67 5.37 10.90
N LEU A 360 -12.10 6.13 11.91
CA LEU A 360 -12.84 7.38 11.71
C LEU A 360 -12.00 8.46 11.03
N ASN A 361 -10.72 8.56 11.39
CA ASN A 361 -9.79 9.48 10.73
C ASN A 361 -9.63 9.13 9.24
N VAL A 362 -9.50 7.85 8.89
CA VAL A 362 -9.43 7.40 7.50
C VAL A 362 -10.73 7.75 6.76
N ALA A 363 -11.90 7.44 7.32
CA ALA A 363 -13.19 7.76 6.71
C ALA A 363 -13.36 9.28 6.46
N ALA A 364 -13.09 10.10 7.47
CA ALA A 364 -13.20 11.55 7.37
C ALA A 364 -12.22 12.14 6.36
N MET A 365 -10.97 11.63 6.35
CA MET A 365 -9.95 12.03 5.39
C MET A 365 -10.38 11.70 3.96
N LEU A 366 -10.87 10.48 3.69
CA LEU A 366 -11.34 10.08 2.37
C LEU A 366 -12.49 10.97 1.88
N ALA A 367 -13.49 11.22 2.73
CA ALA A 367 -14.61 12.09 2.38
C ALA A 367 -14.16 13.52 2.03
N ALA A 368 -13.26 14.10 2.84
CA ALA A 368 -12.75 15.44 2.60
C ALA A 368 -11.90 15.52 1.32
N PHE A 369 -10.91 14.63 1.16
CA PHE A 369 -9.98 14.69 0.05
C PHE A 369 -10.63 14.33 -1.30
N VAL A 370 -11.53 13.35 -1.35
CA VAL A 370 -12.29 13.05 -2.58
C VAL A 370 -13.12 14.25 -3.02
N GLY A 371 -13.76 14.95 -2.07
CA GLY A 371 -14.48 16.20 -2.34
C GLY A 371 -13.57 17.33 -2.85
N LEU A 372 -12.41 17.52 -2.23
CA LEU A 372 -11.43 18.52 -2.65
C LEU A 372 -10.87 18.26 -4.06
N ILE A 373 -10.62 16.99 -4.42
CA ILE A 373 -10.20 16.64 -5.79
C ILE A 373 -11.30 16.99 -6.79
N ALA A 374 -12.56 16.63 -6.49
CA ALA A 374 -13.67 16.92 -7.38
C ALA A 374 -13.78 18.43 -7.64
N MET A 375 -13.58 19.25 -6.59
CA MET A 375 -13.53 20.70 -6.69
C MET A 375 -12.33 21.19 -7.53
N ILE A 376 -11.12 20.69 -7.29
CA ILE A 376 -9.92 21.08 -8.04
C ILE A 376 -10.04 20.68 -9.51
N ASN A 377 -10.47 19.44 -9.80
CA ASN A 377 -10.68 18.97 -11.15
C ASN A 377 -11.73 19.80 -11.88
N TYR A 378 -12.85 20.14 -11.21
CA TYR A 378 -13.83 21.05 -11.78
C TYR A 378 -13.21 22.40 -12.16
N GLY A 379 -12.39 22.99 -11.27
CA GLY A 379 -11.67 24.24 -11.56
C GLY A 379 -10.71 24.13 -12.75
N LEU A 380 -9.90 23.07 -12.79
CA LEU A 380 -8.95 22.80 -13.88
C LEU A 380 -9.66 22.56 -15.22
N GLU A 381 -10.79 21.84 -15.20
CA GLU A 381 -11.59 21.61 -16.38
C GLU A 381 -12.20 22.91 -16.91
N LYS A 382 -12.73 23.77 -16.03
CA LYS A 382 -13.25 25.09 -16.42
C LYS A 382 -12.17 26.01 -16.97
N PHE A 383 -10.97 25.97 -16.40
CA PHE A 383 -9.83 26.69 -16.95
C PHE A 383 -9.46 26.19 -18.36
N SER A 384 -9.38 24.87 -18.53
CA SER A 384 -9.13 24.22 -19.83
C SER A 384 -10.19 24.58 -20.87
N ASP A 385 -11.46 24.64 -20.47
CA ASP A 385 -12.55 25.04 -21.36
C ASP A 385 -12.46 26.52 -21.75
N ALA A 386 -12.24 27.41 -20.78
CA ALA A 386 -12.12 28.84 -21.04
C ALA A 386 -10.96 29.15 -22.01
N ALA A 387 -9.78 28.56 -21.78
CA ALA A 387 -8.64 28.70 -22.67
C ALA A 387 -8.91 28.14 -24.07
N SER A 388 -9.65 27.02 -24.17
CA SER A 388 -10.04 26.44 -25.45
C SER A 388 -11.00 27.36 -26.22
N VAL A 389 -11.96 27.98 -25.54
CA VAL A 389 -12.89 28.94 -26.15
C VAL A 389 -12.13 30.14 -26.71
N ILE A 390 -11.16 30.69 -25.98
CA ILE A 390 -10.30 31.80 -26.45
C ILE A 390 -9.53 31.38 -27.72
N ALA A 391 -9.08 30.13 -27.80
CA ALA A 391 -8.41 29.57 -28.98
C ALA A 391 -9.38 29.15 -30.12
N GLY A 392 -10.66 29.53 -30.06
CA GLY A 392 -11.65 29.24 -31.09
C GLY A 392 -12.21 27.81 -31.06
N ARG A 393 -12.02 27.05 -29.97
CA ARG A 393 -12.60 25.71 -29.77
C ARG A 393 -13.55 25.71 -28.58
N ASN A 394 -14.85 25.68 -28.84
CA ASN A 394 -15.85 25.56 -27.78
C ASN A 394 -16.23 24.08 -27.53
N PRO A 395 -15.88 23.49 -26.37
CA PRO A 395 -16.14 22.10 -26.04
C PRO A 395 -17.59 21.80 -25.65
N TYR A 396 -18.48 22.78 -25.77
CA TYR A 396 -19.92 22.64 -25.59
C TYR A 396 -20.70 22.89 -26.88
N LYS A 397 -20.01 23.21 -28.00
CA LYS A 397 -20.64 23.55 -29.28
C LYS A 397 -20.47 22.39 -30.27
N MET A 398 -21.58 21.93 -30.85
CA MET A 398 -21.60 20.97 -31.95
C MET A 398 -22.17 21.63 -33.19
N TYR A 399 -21.52 21.43 -34.33
CA TYR A 399 -21.98 21.87 -35.64
C TYR A 399 -22.69 20.72 -36.34
N LEU A 400 -23.76 21.03 -37.05
CA LEU A 400 -24.56 20.05 -37.78
C LEU A 400 -24.50 20.46 -39.26
N LEU A 401 -24.05 19.56 -40.12
CA LEU A 401 -23.86 19.84 -41.55
C LEU A 401 -25.16 19.77 -42.37
N THR A 402 -26.24 19.29 -41.76
CA THR A 402 -27.57 19.18 -42.38
C THR A 402 -28.51 20.26 -41.84
N ASP A 403 -29.54 20.60 -42.62
CA ASP A 403 -30.62 21.53 -42.23
C ASP A 403 -31.51 21.01 -41.07
N ASP A 404 -31.16 19.85 -40.50
CA ASP A 404 -31.88 19.19 -39.42
C ASP A 404 -31.87 19.98 -38.10
N ILE A 405 -31.05 21.04 -37.99
CA ILE A 405 -31.04 21.98 -36.87
C ILE A 405 -32.43 22.52 -36.55
N ALA A 406 -33.24 22.79 -37.58
CA ALA A 406 -34.61 23.30 -37.42
C ALA A 406 -35.51 22.35 -36.61
N ASN A 407 -35.18 21.05 -36.59
CA ASN A 407 -35.94 20.02 -35.90
C ASN A 407 -35.48 19.77 -34.46
N ILE A 408 -34.34 20.35 -34.06
CA ILE A 408 -33.75 20.23 -32.71
C ILE A 408 -34.29 21.34 -31.80
N LYS A 409 -34.74 20.96 -30.61
CA LYS A 409 -35.24 21.87 -29.57
C LYS A 409 -34.37 21.82 -28.32
N GLU A 410 -34.45 22.88 -27.51
CA GLU A 410 -33.84 22.87 -26.19
C GLU A 410 -34.44 21.75 -25.33
N GLY A 411 -33.59 20.98 -24.65
CA GLY A 411 -33.99 19.81 -23.88
C GLY A 411 -33.90 18.48 -24.64
N ASP A 412 -33.76 18.50 -25.97
CA ASP A 412 -33.56 17.28 -26.75
C ASP A 412 -32.24 16.58 -26.39
N ILE A 413 -32.21 15.26 -26.51
CA ILE A 413 -31.04 14.43 -26.23
C ILE A 413 -30.43 13.97 -27.55
N ILE A 414 -29.17 14.33 -27.79
CA ILE A 414 -28.37 13.85 -28.91
C ILE A 414 -27.56 12.63 -28.43
N LYS A 415 -27.82 11.48 -29.05
CA LYS A 415 -27.06 10.24 -28.86
C LYS A 415 -26.15 10.01 -30.05
N ILE A 416 -24.87 9.80 -29.78
CA ILE A 416 -23.86 9.45 -30.80
C ILE A 416 -23.32 8.07 -30.46
N GLU A 417 -23.51 7.11 -31.36
CA GLU A 417 -22.92 5.78 -31.20
C GLU A 417 -21.43 5.82 -31.57
N GLY A 418 -20.57 5.61 -30.58
CA GLY A 418 -19.15 5.33 -30.77
C GLY A 418 -18.87 3.84 -30.77
N ALA A 419 -17.64 3.44 -31.10
CA ALA A 419 -17.25 2.04 -31.25
C ALA A 419 -17.57 1.15 -30.03
N ASN A 420 -17.42 1.68 -28.81
CA ASN A 420 -17.63 0.93 -27.55
C ASN A 420 -18.56 1.64 -26.55
N LYS A 421 -19.15 2.79 -26.94
CA LYS A 421 -19.94 3.62 -26.02
C LYS A 421 -20.88 4.56 -26.76
N THR A 422 -22.10 4.70 -26.25
CA THR A 422 -23.02 5.74 -26.68
C THR A 422 -22.74 7.01 -25.89
N TYR A 423 -22.43 8.10 -26.59
CA TYR A 423 -22.28 9.42 -25.99
C TYR A 423 -23.63 10.12 -26.00
N VAL A 424 -24.03 10.67 -24.86
CA VAL A 424 -25.34 11.28 -24.66
C VAL A 424 -25.14 12.75 -24.29
N PHE A 425 -25.81 13.64 -25.00
CA PHE A 425 -25.70 15.08 -24.81
C PHE A 425 -27.08 15.73 -24.80
N THR A 426 -27.34 16.57 -23.81
CA THR A 426 -28.58 17.34 -23.68
C THR A 426 -28.39 18.71 -24.34
N VAL A 427 -29.26 19.05 -25.28
CA VAL A 427 -29.27 20.35 -25.94
C VAL A 427 -29.66 21.42 -24.93
N LYS A 428 -28.77 22.38 -24.71
CA LYS A 428 -28.98 23.54 -23.85
C LYS A 428 -29.56 24.72 -24.63
N LYS A 429 -29.05 24.97 -25.83
CA LYS A 429 -29.44 26.11 -26.67
C LYS A 429 -29.24 25.77 -28.14
N ASN A 430 -30.18 26.15 -28.99
CA ASN A 430 -30.06 26.05 -30.44
C ASN A 430 -29.52 27.37 -31.03
N LEU A 431 -28.66 27.28 -32.05
CA LEU A 431 -28.11 28.37 -32.85
C LEU A 431 -28.32 28.05 -34.33
N ASP A 432 -28.12 29.04 -35.21
CA ASP A 432 -28.48 28.90 -36.64
C ASP A 432 -27.73 27.75 -37.36
N ASP A 433 -26.47 27.50 -37.00
CA ASP A 433 -25.58 26.49 -37.64
C ASP A 433 -25.08 25.42 -36.66
N SER A 434 -25.57 25.44 -35.42
CA SER A 434 -24.96 24.68 -34.33
C SER A 434 -25.83 24.59 -33.09
N VAL A 435 -25.50 23.64 -32.20
CA VAL A 435 -26.16 23.48 -30.91
C VAL A 435 -25.14 23.59 -29.78
N ILE A 436 -25.57 24.22 -28.68
CA ILE A 436 -24.82 24.19 -27.41
C ILE A 436 -25.41 23.08 -26.56
N VAL A 437 -24.56 22.16 -26.09
CA VAL A 437 -24.94 21.06 -25.21
C VAL A 437 -24.54 21.34 -23.75
N LYS A 438 -25.19 20.67 -22.80
CA LYS A 438 -24.89 20.82 -21.35
C LYS A 438 -23.60 20.10 -20.97
N GLU A 439 -23.38 18.93 -21.54
CA GLU A 439 -22.28 18.04 -21.24
C GLU A 439 -21.05 18.43 -22.07
N ARG A 440 -19.89 18.29 -21.46
CA ARG A 440 -18.61 18.64 -22.08
C ARG A 440 -18.19 17.58 -23.10
N LEU A 441 -17.89 18.00 -24.33
CA LEU A 441 -17.33 17.13 -25.37
C LEU A 441 -15.95 16.61 -24.94
N ARG A 442 -15.86 15.30 -24.69
CA ARG A 442 -14.59 14.63 -24.31
C ARG A 442 -13.80 14.08 -25.49
N VAL A 443 -14.48 13.82 -26.61
CA VAL A 443 -13.90 13.30 -27.85
C VAL A 443 -14.23 14.23 -29.01
N ASN A 444 -13.48 14.08 -30.11
CA ASN A 444 -13.80 14.77 -31.35
C ASN A 444 -14.78 13.93 -32.16
N PHE A 445 -15.87 14.54 -32.59
CA PHE A 445 -16.79 13.97 -33.56
C PHE A 445 -16.52 14.62 -34.91
N LYS A 446 -16.34 13.79 -35.93
CA LYS A 446 -16.14 14.21 -37.32
C LYS A 446 -17.22 13.53 -38.14
N GLU A 447 -18.20 14.31 -38.58
CA GLU A 447 -19.30 13.86 -39.43
C GLU A 447 -20.04 12.63 -38.88
N SER A 448 -20.13 12.54 -37.55
CA SER A 448 -20.65 11.35 -36.89
C SER A 448 -22.16 11.23 -37.04
N ALA A 449 -22.65 9.99 -37.14
CA ALA A 449 -24.07 9.70 -37.07
C ALA A 449 -24.61 10.01 -35.67
N TYR A 450 -25.80 10.58 -35.60
CA TYR A 450 -26.44 10.93 -34.34
C TYR A 450 -27.95 10.70 -34.39
N MET A 451 -28.51 10.39 -33.24
CA MET A 451 -29.93 10.20 -33.01
C MET A 451 -30.42 11.29 -32.07
N VAL A 452 -31.52 11.94 -32.40
CA VAL A 452 -32.17 12.92 -31.52
C VAL A 452 -33.37 12.28 -30.86
N GLU A 453 -33.42 12.36 -29.53
CA GLU A 453 -34.50 11.85 -28.70
C GLU A 453 -35.18 12.99 -27.95
N ARG A 454 -36.51 12.96 -27.91
CA ARG A 454 -37.35 13.90 -27.17
C ARG A 454 -38.36 13.11 -26.35
N ASP A 455 -38.43 13.36 -25.04
CA ASP A 455 -39.34 12.68 -24.11
C ASP A 455 -39.30 11.14 -24.20
N GLY A 456 -38.11 10.55 -24.37
CA GLY A 456 -37.95 9.09 -24.47
C GLY A 456 -38.21 8.50 -25.85
N LYS A 457 -38.54 9.33 -26.86
CA LYS A 457 -38.86 8.88 -28.23
C LYS A 457 -37.84 9.39 -29.24
N ASN A 458 -37.42 8.50 -30.14
CA ASN A 458 -36.54 8.84 -31.25
C ASN A 458 -37.28 9.76 -32.21
N VAL A 459 -36.77 10.98 -32.39
CA VAL A 459 -37.35 12.00 -33.28
C VAL A 459 -36.84 11.79 -34.69
N PHE A 460 -35.53 11.74 -34.86
CA PHE A 460 -34.87 11.49 -36.15
C PHE A 460 -33.44 10.99 -35.97
N LEU A 461 -32.89 10.42 -37.05
CA LEU A 461 -31.51 9.98 -37.15
C LEU A 461 -30.87 10.71 -38.34
N SER A 462 -29.68 11.26 -38.13
CA SER A 462 -28.95 11.99 -39.17
C SER A 462 -27.44 11.81 -39.02
N THR A 463 -26.67 12.41 -39.93
CA THR A 463 -25.21 12.31 -40.01
C THR A 463 -24.59 13.70 -40.20
N GLY A 464 -23.26 13.81 -40.14
CA GLY A 464 -22.62 15.10 -40.35
C GLY A 464 -22.49 15.96 -39.08
N LEU A 465 -22.54 15.36 -37.88
CA LEU A 465 -22.28 16.09 -36.64
C LEU A 465 -20.77 16.27 -36.42
N ILE A 466 -20.36 17.52 -36.20
CA ILE A 466 -18.99 17.89 -35.87
C ILE A 466 -18.94 18.49 -34.47
N GLY A 467 -18.25 17.81 -33.56
CA GLY A 467 -18.00 18.28 -32.19
C GLY A 467 -16.52 18.29 -31.92
N ARG A 468 -16.00 19.35 -31.30
CA ARG A 468 -14.57 19.44 -30.96
C ARG A 468 -14.39 19.40 -29.46
N LYS A 469 -13.53 18.49 -29.01
CA LYS A 469 -13.03 18.46 -27.64
C LYS A 469 -12.19 19.72 -27.36
N PRO A 470 -11.99 20.11 -26.08
CA PRO A 470 -11.13 21.23 -25.72
C PRO A 470 -9.71 21.06 -26.27
N LEU A 471 -9.01 22.18 -26.44
CA LEU A 471 -7.67 22.24 -27.02
C LEU A 471 -6.69 21.37 -26.22
N PHE A 472 -6.77 21.44 -24.89
CA PHE A 472 -6.03 20.63 -23.96
C PHE A 472 -6.96 20.19 -22.82
N PHE A 473 -6.75 19.01 -22.25
CA PHE A 473 -7.44 18.56 -21.04
C PHE A 473 -6.47 18.60 -19.88
N ILE A 474 -6.92 19.17 -18.77
CA ILE A 474 -6.15 19.18 -17.53
C ILE A 474 -7.08 18.75 -16.41
N ASN A 475 -6.63 17.74 -15.68
CA ASN A 475 -7.13 17.36 -14.38
C ASN A 475 -5.94 16.88 -13.54
N LEU A 476 -6.16 16.72 -12.25
CA LEU A 476 -5.11 16.38 -11.30
C LEU A 476 -4.42 15.04 -11.65
N SER A 477 -5.21 14.06 -12.10
CA SER A 477 -4.73 12.74 -12.52
C SER A 477 -3.76 12.80 -13.72
N ILE A 478 -4.02 13.65 -14.72
CA ILE A 478 -3.14 13.83 -15.88
C ILE A 478 -1.84 14.52 -15.45
N ILE A 479 -1.95 15.56 -14.61
CA ILE A 479 -0.77 16.28 -14.09
C ILE A 479 0.16 15.30 -13.38
N PHE A 480 -0.38 14.48 -12.48
CA PHE A 480 0.40 13.46 -11.79
C PHE A 480 0.95 12.40 -12.73
N GLY A 481 0.15 11.93 -13.68
CA GLY A 481 0.58 10.98 -14.69
C GLY A 481 1.81 11.47 -15.45
N ILE A 482 1.87 12.76 -15.81
CA ILE A 482 3.01 13.35 -16.50
C ILE A 482 4.22 13.53 -15.55
N ILE A 483 4.00 14.10 -14.36
CA ILE A 483 5.08 14.41 -13.41
C ILE A 483 5.78 13.13 -12.91
N PHE A 484 5.00 12.09 -12.62
CA PHE A 484 5.50 10.86 -12.02
C PHE A 484 5.76 9.73 -13.04
N ALA A 485 5.40 9.90 -14.31
CA ALA A 485 5.74 8.92 -15.37
C ALA A 485 7.25 8.60 -15.42
N PRO A 486 8.18 9.56 -15.35
CA PRO A 486 9.62 9.25 -15.34
C PRO A 486 10.05 8.37 -14.16
N ILE A 487 9.46 8.61 -12.98
CA ILE A 487 9.73 7.80 -11.77
C ILE A 487 9.13 6.40 -11.95
N SER A 488 7.90 6.31 -12.48
CA SER A 488 7.28 5.02 -12.80
C SER A 488 8.11 4.21 -13.79
N TRP A 489 8.56 4.85 -14.87
CA TRP A 489 9.41 4.23 -15.86
C TRP A 489 10.75 3.78 -15.25
N SER A 490 11.35 4.58 -14.36
CA SER A 490 12.60 4.18 -13.70
C SER A 490 12.42 2.97 -12.78
N MET A 491 11.22 2.69 -12.26
CA MET A 491 10.94 1.44 -11.54
C MET A 491 10.84 0.22 -12.47
N GLY A 492 10.89 0.43 -13.79
CA GLY A 492 10.81 -0.59 -14.83
C GLY A 492 9.43 -0.78 -15.44
N VAL A 493 8.47 0.10 -15.18
CA VAL A 493 7.14 0.05 -15.82
C VAL A 493 7.29 0.43 -17.31
N PRO A 494 6.65 -0.30 -18.26
CA PRO A 494 6.68 0.07 -19.67
C PRO A 494 6.18 1.51 -19.88
N TRP A 495 6.83 2.27 -20.76
CA TRP A 495 6.49 3.69 -20.97
C TRP A 495 5.00 3.95 -21.28
N LYS A 496 4.35 3.01 -21.99
CA LYS A 496 2.91 3.05 -22.30
C LYS A 496 2.03 3.02 -21.06
N GLU A 497 2.48 2.36 -19.99
CA GLU A 497 1.79 2.19 -18.72
C GLU A 497 2.27 3.19 -17.65
N SER A 498 3.44 3.81 -17.85
CA SER A 498 4.08 4.67 -16.84
C SER A 498 3.25 5.88 -16.44
N ALA A 499 2.45 6.45 -17.35
CA ALA A 499 1.55 7.56 -17.01
C ALA A 499 0.41 7.11 -16.07
N VAL A 500 -0.07 5.88 -16.21
CA VAL A 500 -1.13 5.30 -15.36
C VAL A 500 -0.58 5.02 -13.96
N VAL A 501 0.59 4.40 -13.86
CA VAL A 501 1.25 4.17 -12.57
C VAL A 501 1.72 5.48 -11.94
N GLY A 502 2.24 6.43 -12.74
CA GLY A 502 2.60 7.77 -12.28
C GLY A 502 1.41 8.53 -11.67
N ARG A 503 0.23 8.41 -12.27
CA ARG A 503 -1.01 8.95 -11.69
C ARG A 503 -1.25 8.38 -10.29
N LEU A 504 -1.15 7.06 -10.11
CA LEU A 504 -1.35 6.39 -8.82
C LEU A 504 -0.35 6.88 -7.76
N LEU A 505 0.92 7.11 -8.15
CA LEU A 505 1.94 7.68 -7.25
C LEU A 505 1.59 9.10 -6.79
N GLY A 506 1.08 9.94 -7.70
CA GLY A 506 0.65 11.29 -7.34
C GLY A 506 -0.63 11.29 -6.50
N GLU A 507 -1.59 10.42 -6.81
CA GLU A 507 -2.79 10.22 -5.99
C GLU A 507 -2.42 9.80 -4.57
N LYS A 508 -1.47 8.87 -4.42
CA LYS A 508 -0.92 8.51 -3.10
C LYS A 508 -0.39 9.72 -2.35
N LEU A 509 0.49 10.52 -2.96
CA LEU A 509 1.17 11.63 -2.29
C LEU A 509 0.22 12.75 -1.86
N ILE A 510 -0.74 13.10 -2.71
CA ILE A 510 -1.65 14.24 -2.47
C ILE A 510 -2.82 13.82 -1.60
N LEU A 511 -3.25 12.57 -1.72
CA LEU A 511 -4.43 12.04 -1.05
C LEU A 511 -3.96 11.04 -0.01
N THR A 512 -4.09 9.76 -0.33
CA THR A 512 -3.67 8.63 0.49
C THR A 512 -3.38 7.47 -0.43
N GLU A 513 -2.54 6.56 0.04
CA GLU A 513 -2.33 5.26 -0.60
C GLU A 513 -3.62 4.45 -0.68
N PHE A 514 -4.57 4.69 0.22
CA PHE A 514 -5.90 4.07 0.20
C PHE A 514 -6.66 4.33 -1.10
N ILE A 515 -6.73 5.59 -1.53
CA ILE A 515 -7.39 5.98 -2.80
C ILE A 515 -6.62 5.41 -3.99
N ALA A 516 -5.28 5.42 -3.92
CA ALA A 516 -4.45 4.88 -4.98
C ALA A 516 -4.67 3.36 -5.15
N TYR A 517 -4.80 2.58 -4.06
CA TYR A 517 -5.13 1.15 -4.13
C TYR A 517 -6.52 0.88 -4.67
N LEU A 518 -7.52 1.67 -4.25
CA LEU A 518 -8.88 1.56 -4.79
C LEU A 518 -8.91 1.84 -6.30
N ASN A 519 -8.22 2.89 -6.75
CA ASN A 519 -8.13 3.22 -8.17
C ASN A 519 -7.32 2.18 -8.95
N LEU A 520 -6.27 1.61 -8.36
CA LEU A 520 -5.53 0.49 -8.97
C LEU A 520 -6.44 -0.71 -9.20
N SER A 521 -7.25 -1.09 -8.20
CA SER A 521 -8.26 -2.15 -8.34
C SER A 521 -9.23 -1.88 -9.49
N GLY A 522 -9.79 -0.65 -9.56
CA GLY A 522 -10.69 -0.26 -10.65
C GLY A 522 -10.03 -0.27 -12.04
N ILE A 523 -8.74 0.07 -12.13
CA ILE A 523 -7.96 0.01 -13.38
C ILE A 523 -7.68 -1.44 -13.78
N LEU A 524 -7.41 -2.35 -12.83
CA LEU A 524 -7.21 -3.77 -13.12
C LEU A 524 -8.50 -4.43 -13.60
N GLN A 525 -9.65 -4.00 -13.07
CA GLN A 525 -10.96 -4.50 -13.47
C GLN A 525 -11.39 -4.02 -14.85
N ASN A 526 -11.29 -2.71 -15.11
CA ASN A 526 -11.94 -2.08 -16.27
C ASN A 526 -10.97 -1.53 -17.33
N GLY A 527 -9.67 -1.51 -17.02
CA GLY A 527 -8.68 -0.76 -17.78
C GLY A 527 -8.77 0.75 -17.54
N TYR A 528 -7.72 1.48 -17.92
CA TYR A 528 -7.68 2.93 -17.85
C TYR A 528 -8.01 3.55 -19.21
N GLU A 529 -9.18 4.18 -19.33
CA GLU A 529 -9.56 4.94 -20.52
C GLU A 529 -8.76 6.25 -20.58
N THR A 530 -7.88 6.35 -21.58
CA THR A 530 -7.12 7.57 -21.86
C THR A 530 -8.00 8.61 -22.54
N LEU A 531 -7.54 9.85 -22.56
CA LEU A 531 -8.21 10.94 -23.26
C LEU A 531 -8.37 10.74 -24.78
N SER A 532 -7.57 9.86 -25.39
CA SER A 532 -7.71 9.51 -26.81
C SER A 532 -8.75 8.41 -27.04
N GLY A 533 -9.43 7.93 -26.00
CA GLY A 533 -10.37 6.80 -26.05
C GLY A 533 -9.67 5.44 -26.10
N ALA A 534 -8.33 5.40 -26.02
CA ALA A 534 -7.60 4.15 -25.92
C ALA A 534 -7.66 3.64 -24.48
N VAL A 535 -7.96 2.35 -24.30
CA VAL A 535 -7.95 1.72 -22.98
C VAL A 535 -6.58 1.09 -22.74
N ILE A 536 -5.92 1.51 -21.67
CA ILE A 536 -4.66 0.93 -21.22
C ILE A 536 -4.97 -0.07 -20.11
N HIS A 537 -4.70 -1.33 -20.36
CA HIS A 537 -4.70 -2.36 -19.31
C HIS A 537 -3.28 -2.45 -18.74
N LEU A 538 -3.17 -2.43 -17.41
CA LEU A 538 -1.88 -2.63 -16.74
C LEU A 538 -1.46 -4.09 -16.89
N SER A 539 -0.19 -4.31 -17.21
CA SER A 539 0.38 -5.64 -17.11
C SER A 539 0.46 -6.08 -15.65
N GLN A 540 0.45 -7.41 -15.42
CA GLN A 540 0.57 -7.94 -14.07
C GLN A 540 1.86 -7.49 -13.38
N ARG A 541 2.95 -7.41 -14.14
CA ARG A 541 4.24 -6.90 -13.65
C ARG A 541 4.12 -5.45 -13.16
N SER A 542 3.52 -4.56 -13.96
CA SER A 542 3.29 -3.17 -13.56
C SER A 542 2.37 -3.05 -12.36
N ALA A 543 1.33 -3.89 -12.26
CA ALA A 543 0.41 -3.92 -11.14
C ALA A 543 1.10 -4.29 -9.82
N VAL A 544 2.01 -5.27 -9.86
CA VAL A 544 2.81 -5.66 -8.69
C VAL A 544 3.83 -4.57 -8.34
N ILE A 545 4.56 -4.01 -9.32
CA ILE A 545 5.49 -2.89 -9.07
C ILE A 545 4.76 -1.69 -8.46
N ALA A 546 3.59 -1.34 -9.00
CA ALA A 546 2.73 -0.29 -8.45
C ALA A 546 2.33 -0.61 -7.02
N SER A 547 1.92 -1.84 -6.72
CA SER A 547 1.55 -2.26 -5.35
C SER A 547 2.70 -2.05 -4.37
N TYR A 548 3.94 -2.39 -4.73
CA TYR A 548 5.11 -2.11 -3.86
C TYR A 548 5.35 -0.62 -3.68
N ALA A 549 5.29 0.16 -4.76
CA ALA A 549 5.50 1.61 -4.71
C ALA A 549 4.39 2.36 -3.95
N LEU A 550 3.17 1.82 -3.96
CA LEU A 550 2.02 2.34 -3.24
C LEU A 550 2.06 1.97 -1.75
N CYS A 551 2.72 0.88 -1.37
CA CYS A 551 2.87 0.46 0.03
C CYS A 551 3.69 1.48 0.86
N GLY A 552 3.00 2.44 1.48
CA GLY A 552 3.56 3.38 2.46
C GLY A 552 2.63 4.55 2.75
N PHE A 553 2.68 5.12 3.96
CA PHE A 553 1.88 6.29 4.37
C PHE A 553 2.40 7.66 3.89
N ALA A 554 3.31 7.70 2.92
CA ALA A 554 3.88 8.93 2.39
C ALA A 554 2.83 9.77 1.65
N ASN A 555 2.22 10.72 2.35
CA ASN A 555 1.27 11.70 1.83
C ASN A 555 1.25 12.96 2.73
N PHE A 556 0.70 14.07 2.22
CA PHE A 556 0.71 15.35 2.95
C PHE A 556 -0.11 15.30 4.25
N ALA A 557 -1.21 14.55 4.30
CA ALA A 557 -2.04 14.43 5.49
C ALA A 557 -1.30 13.72 6.64
N SER A 558 -0.53 12.69 6.31
CA SER A 558 0.29 11.92 7.25
C SER A 558 1.34 12.76 7.96
N ILE A 559 1.80 13.89 7.38
CA ILE A 559 2.70 14.82 8.06
C ILE A 559 2.06 15.36 9.34
N GLY A 560 0.79 15.78 9.26
CA GLY A 560 0.04 16.26 10.42
C GLY A 560 -0.14 15.16 11.47
N ILE A 561 -0.42 13.92 11.03
CA ILE A 561 -0.60 12.76 11.90
C ILE A 561 0.69 12.45 12.67
N GLN A 562 1.85 12.39 12.00
CA GLN A 562 3.12 12.13 12.68
C GLN A 562 3.55 13.28 13.60
N ILE A 563 3.34 14.54 13.22
CA ILE A 563 3.63 15.69 14.09
C ILE A 563 2.74 15.63 15.34
N GLY A 564 1.47 15.28 15.19
CA GLY A 564 0.55 15.10 16.32
C GLY A 564 0.95 13.92 17.21
N GLY A 565 1.23 12.76 16.64
CA GLY A 565 1.61 11.54 17.37
C GLY A 565 2.96 11.67 18.07
N ILE A 566 4.04 11.89 17.31
CA ILE A 566 5.39 12.03 17.87
C ILE A 566 5.49 13.28 18.74
N GLY A 567 4.85 14.38 18.34
CA GLY A 567 4.82 15.61 19.13
C GLY A 567 3.96 15.53 20.39
N GLY A 568 3.05 14.55 20.50
CA GLY A 568 2.39 14.20 21.76
C GLY A 568 3.34 13.51 22.73
N ILE A 569 4.28 12.70 22.21
CA ILE A 569 5.29 11.99 23.00
C ILE A 569 6.41 12.94 23.46
N ALA A 570 6.90 13.79 22.55
CA ALA A 570 7.98 14.75 22.81
C ALA A 570 7.57 16.17 22.37
N PRO A 571 6.82 16.92 23.21
CA PRO A 571 6.34 18.26 22.86
C PRO A 571 7.46 19.23 22.45
N ASN A 572 8.66 19.10 23.05
CA ASN A 572 9.83 19.91 22.73
C ASN A 572 10.38 19.70 21.31
N LYS A 573 10.00 18.61 20.62
CA LYS A 573 10.45 18.30 19.26
C LYS A 573 9.44 18.72 18.18
N ARG A 574 8.24 19.20 18.54
CA ARG A 574 7.18 19.59 17.58
C ARG A 574 7.67 20.54 16.47
N SER A 575 8.44 21.57 16.85
CA SER A 575 9.00 22.52 15.87
C SER A 575 9.96 21.84 14.89
N THR A 576 10.84 20.95 15.39
CA THR A 576 11.77 20.20 14.57
C THR A 576 11.04 19.25 13.61
N LEU A 577 10.05 18.50 14.12
CA LEU A 577 9.22 17.59 13.32
C LEU A 577 8.51 18.34 12.18
N ALA A 578 7.95 19.51 12.46
CA ALA A 578 7.30 20.34 11.46
C ALA A 578 8.28 20.82 10.37
N LYS A 579 9.51 21.21 10.75
CA LYS A 579 10.54 21.67 9.80
C LYS A 579 11.02 20.56 8.86
N ILE A 580 11.13 19.33 9.35
CA ILE A 580 11.67 18.20 8.57
C ILE A 580 10.59 17.34 7.90
N GLY A 581 9.32 17.50 8.29
CA GLY A 581 8.23 16.61 7.89
C GLY A 581 8.04 16.48 6.38
N LEU A 582 8.16 17.57 5.62
CA LEU A 582 8.06 17.53 4.16
C LEU A 582 9.19 16.69 3.52
N ARG A 583 10.43 16.84 4.00
CA ARG A 583 11.57 16.06 3.52
C ARG A 583 11.43 14.58 3.88
N ALA A 584 10.98 14.28 5.10
CA ALA A 584 10.73 12.92 5.55
C ALA A 584 9.61 12.24 4.75
N MET A 585 8.54 12.96 4.40
CA MET A 585 7.46 12.43 3.58
C MET A 585 7.95 12.02 2.18
N PHE A 586 8.70 12.89 1.50
CA PHE A 586 9.30 12.55 0.21
C PHE A 586 10.34 11.43 0.33
N ALA A 587 11.13 11.41 1.40
CA ALA A 587 12.05 10.32 1.69
C ALA A 587 11.31 8.98 1.79
N GLY A 588 10.15 8.95 2.46
CA GLY A 588 9.30 7.76 2.55
C GLY A 588 8.73 7.34 1.21
N ALA A 589 8.29 8.30 0.37
CA ALA A 589 7.82 8.03 -0.97
C ALA A 589 8.91 7.43 -1.87
N ILE A 590 10.14 7.97 -1.80
CA ILE A 590 11.30 7.45 -2.53
C ILE A 590 11.67 6.05 -2.03
N ALA A 591 11.61 5.80 -0.72
CA ALA A 591 11.85 4.47 -0.14
C ALA A 591 10.84 3.43 -0.66
N ALA A 592 9.55 3.76 -0.73
CA ALA A 592 8.54 2.89 -1.33
C ALA A 592 8.77 2.70 -2.85
N CYS A 593 9.16 3.74 -3.58
CA CYS A 593 9.54 3.57 -5.00
C CYS A 593 10.78 2.69 -5.16
N MET A 594 11.71 2.71 -4.20
CA MET A 594 12.91 1.85 -4.19
C MET A 594 12.53 0.39 -4.00
N THR A 595 11.58 0.06 -3.13
CA THR A 595 11.09 -1.31 -2.99
C THR A 595 10.38 -1.79 -4.26
N GLY A 596 9.55 -0.94 -4.88
CA GLY A 596 8.93 -1.22 -6.19
C GLY A 596 9.94 -1.41 -7.31
N THR A 597 11.04 -0.65 -7.29
CA THR A 597 12.16 -0.83 -8.23
C THR A 597 12.82 -2.18 -8.05
N ILE A 598 13.07 -2.61 -6.81
CA ILE A 598 13.69 -3.92 -6.54
C ILE A 598 12.75 -5.06 -6.93
N ALA A 599 11.45 -4.93 -6.68
CA ALA A 599 10.45 -5.86 -7.23
C ALA A 599 10.56 -5.95 -8.76
N GLY A 600 10.66 -4.81 -9.45
CA GLY A 600 10.85 -4.77 -10.91
C GLY A 600 12.15 -5.40 -11.42
N ILE A 601 13.23 -5.41 -10.62
CA ILE A 601 14.49 -6.11 -10.96
C ILE A 601 14.32 -7.63 -10.85
N LEU A 602 13.61 -8.08 -9.81
CA LEU A 602 13.52 -9.48 -9.43
C LEU A 602 12.40 -10.24 -10.13
N MET A 603 11.42 -9.51 -10.68
CA MET A 603 10.27 -10.06 -11.40
C MET A 603 10.49 -10.08 -12.90
#